data_AF-A0A939KYC6-F1
#
_entry.id   AF-A0A939KYC6-F1
#
_cell.length_a   1.000
_cell.length_b   1.000
_cell.length_c   1.000
_cell.angle_alpha   90.00
_cell.angle_beta   90.00
_cell.angle_gamma   90.00
#
_symmetry.space_group_name_H-M   'P 1'
#
loop_
_entity.id
_entity.type
_entity.pdbx_description
1 polymer ?
#
loop_
_entity_poly.entity_id
_entity_poly.type
_entity_poly.pdbx_seq_one_letter_code
_entity_poly.pdbx_strand_id
1 'polypeptide(L)'
;ALRDAAAGVNGTLEEVSRRKVTDIPHDSSAIGHGHLASTLSDFLSRWKRGVDNLAKDGKEIRSRLTLSVNAYTKAEQDAHQHVARSGSMVTAPGADPGAH
;
A
#
# COMPACT_ATOMS: atom_id res chain seq x y z
N ALA A 1 -6.76 -7.23 6.20
CA ALA A 1 -5.76 -6.27 6.73
C ALA A 1 -4.72 -5.85 5.68
N LEU A 2 -3.71 -6.67 5.33
CA LEU A 2 -2.64 -6.24 4.40
C LEU A 2 -3.15 -5.92 2.98
N ARG A 3 -4.09 -6.72 2.47
CA ARG A 3 -4.78 -6.46 1.20
C ARG A 3 -5.51 -5.12 1.22
N ASP A 4 -6.22 -4.84 2.31
CA ASP A 4 -7.00 -3.60 2.46
C ASP A 4 -6.08 -2.39 2.60
N ALA A 5 -4.93 -2.55 3.27
CA ALA A 5 -3.89 -1.53 3.33
C ALA A 5 -3.30 -1.24 1.94
N ALA A 6 -2.99 -2.27 1.13
CA ALA A 6 -2.51 -2.07 -0.24
C ALA A 6 -3.55 -1.34 -1.12
N ALA A 7 -4.83 -1.71 -0.98
CA ALA A 7 -5.92 -1.03 -1.69
C ALA A 7 -6.09 0.43 -1.25
N GLY A 8 -6.01 0.70 0.06
CA GLY A 8 -6.06 2.05 0.60
C GLY A 8 -4.94 2.95 0.07
N VAL A 9 -3.70 2.44 0.06
CA VAL A 9 -2.55 3.18 -0.53
C VAL A 9 -2.78 3.43 -2.01
N ASN A 10 -3.33 2.47 -2.76
CA ASN A 10 -3.67 2.67 -4.15
C ASN A 10 -4.70 3.80 -4.36
N GLY A 11 -5.76 3.83 -3.54
CA GLY A 11 -6.77 4.89 -3.59
C GLY A 11 -6.17 6.29 -3.35
N THR A 12 -5.32 6.43 -2.34
CA THR A 12 -4.60 7.69 -2.08
C THR A 12 -3.71 8.10 -3.25
N LEU A 13 -2.97 7.16 -3.86
CA LEU A 13 -2.13 7.44 -5.02
C LEU A 13 -2.95 7.90 -6.23
N GLU A 14 -4.13 7.34 -6.43
CA GLU A 14 -5.05 7.75 -7.48
C GLU A 14 -5.59 9.16 -7.22
N GLU A 15 -5.96 9.50 -5.98
CA GLU A 15 -6.38 10.86 -5.61
C GLU A 15 -5.29 11.90 -5.88
N VAL A 16 -4.05 11.61 -5.47
CA VAL A 16 -2.88 12.46 -5.74
C VAL A 16 -2.65 12.63 -7.24
N SER A 17 -2.90 11.59 -8.05
CA SER A 17 -2.75 11.68 -9.51
C SER A 17 -3.79 12.57 -10.18
N ARG A 18 -4.98 12.70 -9.57
CA ARG A 18 -6.11 13.51 -10.09
C ARG A 18 -6.03 14.98 -9.71
N ARG A 19 -5.37 15.31 -8.60
CA ARG A 19 -5.26 16.70 -8.09
C ARG A 19 -3.80 17.10 -8.02
N LYS A 20 -3.27 17.63 -9.13
CA LYS A 20 -1.84 17.94 -9.19
C LYS A 20 -1.56 19.30 -8.58
N VAL A 21 -0.43 19.41 -7.89
CA VAL A 21 0.08 20.70 -7.39
C VAL A 21 0.26 21.70 -8.54
N THR A 22 0.57 21.22 -9.74
CA THR A 22 0.70 22.03 -10.96
C THR A 22 -0.60 22.66 -11.44
N ASP A 23 -1.75 22.18 -10.96
CA ASP A 23 -3.06 22.70 -11.37
C ASP A 23 -3.45 23.96 -10.58
N ILE A 24 -2.65 24.34 -9.56
CA ILE A 24 -2.88 25.55 -8.76
C ILE A 24 -2.42 26.77 -9.56
N PRO A 25 -3.29 27.77 -9.82
CA PRO A 25 -2.89 29.00 -10.50
C PRO A 25 -1.85 29.77 -9.66
N HIS A 26 -0.72 30.10 -10.28
CA HIS A 26 0.40 30.75 -9.58
C HIS A 26 1.19 31.74 -10.43
N ASP A 27 0.79 31.94 -11.69
CA ASP A 27 1.42 32.95 -12.53
C ASP A 27 1.01 34.37 -12.12
N SER A 28 1.78 35.35 -12.59
CA SER A 28 1.52 36.76 -12.29
C SER A 28 0.16 37.25 -12.81
N SER A 29 -0.42 36.62 -13.84
CA SER A 29 -1.76 36.95 -14.34
C SER A 29 -2.88 36.45 -13.42
N ALA A 30 -2.67 35.33 -12.72
CA ALA A 30 -3.61 34.79 -11.74
C ALA A 30 -3.51 35.49 -10.39
N ILE A 31 -2.31 35.92 -10.01
CA ILE A 31 -2.02 36.49 -8.68
C ILE A 31 -2.05 38.03 -8.68
N GLY A 32 -1.82 38.68 -9.83
CA GLY A 32 -1.78 40.14 -9.96
C GLY A 32 -0.53 40.80 -9.38
N HIS A 33 0.41 40.04 -8.79
CA HIS A 33 1.61 40.56 -8.15
C HIS A 33 2.83 39.66 -8.39
N GLY A 34 3.85 40.18 -9.10
CA GLY A 34 4.99 39.38 -9.57
C GLY A 34 5.81 38.70 -8.47
N HIS A 35 6.12 39.41 -7.38
CA HIS A 35 6.88 38.80 -6.27
C HIS A 35 6.12 37.67 -5.57
N LEU A 36 4.81 37.83 -5.34
CA LEU A 36 3.97 36.81 -4.73
C LEU A 36 3.82 35.60 -5.65
N ALA A 37 3.65 35.82 -6.97
CA ALA A 37 3.63 34.76 -7.97
C ALA A 37 4.93 33.94 -7.97
N SER A 38 6.09 34.62 -7.91
CA SER A 38 7.39 33.94 -7.83
C SER A 38 7.53 33.09 -6.56
N THR A 39 7.21 33.66 -5.40
CA THR A 39 7.28 32.94 -4.11
C THR A 39 6.32 31.75 -4.07
N LEU A 40 5.10 31.92 -4.60
CA LEU A 40 4.13 30.85 -4.70
C LEU A 40 4.63 29.75 -5.66
N SER A 41 5.18 30.12 -6.82
CA SER A 41 5.77 29.18 -7.77
C SER A 41 6.88 28.32 -7.14
N ASP A 42 7.79 28.95 -6.38
CA ASP A 42 8.86 28.24 -5.68
C ASP A 42 8.33 27.27 -4.62
N PHE A 43 7.31 27.71 -3.87
CA PHE A 43 6.63 26.86 -2.91
C PHE A 43 5.96 25.66 -3.60
N LEU A 44 5.18 25.89 -4.66
CA LEU A 44 4.49 24.83 -5.40
C LEU A 44 5.48 23.85 -6.05
N SER A 45 6.63 24.32 -6.55
CA SER A 45 7.69 23.47 -7.10
C SER A 45 8.26 22.52 -6.04
N ARG A 46 8.56 23.03 -4.84
CA ARG A 46 9.03 22.21 -3.71
C ARG A 46 7.96 21.26 -3.21
N TRP A 47 6.71 21.72 -3.13
CA TRP A 47 5.59 20.89 -2.72
C TRP A 47 5.34 19.75 -3.71
N LYS A 48 5.37 20.03 -5.02
CA LYS A 48 5.26 19.03 -6.07
C LYS A 48 6.33 17.95 -5.91
N ARG A 49 7.59 18.34 -5.70
CA ARG A 49 8.69 17.38 -5.45
C ARG A 49 8.40 16.50 -4.23
N GLY A 50 7.89 17.09 -3.15
CA GLY A 50 7.48 16.34 -1.95
C GLY A 50 6.36 15.33 -2.24
N VAL A 51 5.32 15.76 -2.95
CA VAL A 51 4.19 14.89 -3.35
C VAL A 51 4.65 13.77 -4.29
N ASP A 52 5.52 14.07 -5.26
CA ASP A 52 6.07 13.07 -6.18
C ASP A 52 6.86 11.99 -5.42
N ASN A 53 7.67 12.39 -4.44
CA ASN A 53 8.43 11.46 -3.59
C ASN A 53 7.50 10.59 -2.74
N LEU A 54 6.51 11.20 -2.07
CA LEU A 54 5.52 10.45 -1.29
C LEU A 54 4.73 9.47 -2.17
N ALA A 55 4.39 9.85 -3.40
CA ALA A 55 3.71 8.98 -4.34
C ALA A 55 4.61 7.81 -4.78
N LYS A 56 5.92 8.04 -4.95
CA LYS A 56 6.89 6.98 -5.25
C LYS A 56 6.99 5.99 -4.08
N ASP A 57 7.13 6.50 -2.87
CA ASP A 57 7.24 5.67 -1.66
C ASP A 57 5.95 4.88 -1.41
N GLY A 58 4.79 5.51 -1.63
CA GLY A 58 3.49 4.83 -1.56
C GLY A 58 3.38 3.67 -2.55
N LYS A 59 3.86 3.83 -3.79
CA LYS A 59 3.88 2.73 -4.79
C LYS A 59 4.72 1.55 -4.31
N GLU A 60 5.88 1.83 -3.69
CA GLU A 60 6.76 0.81 -3.14
C GLU A 60 6.11 0.07 -1.96
N ILE A 61 5.50 0.81 -1.02
CA ILE A 61 4.76 0.22 0.11
C ILE A 61 3.64 -0.70 -0.39
N ARG A 62 2.81 -0.22 -1.32
CA ARG A 62 1.74 -1.03 -1.94
C ARG A 62 2.28 -2.30 -2.58
N SER A 63 3.39 -2.19 -3.31
CA SER A 63 4.05 -3.34 -3.95
C SER A 63 4.46 -4.39 -2.92
N ARG A 64 5.14 -3.97 -1.85
CA ARG A 64 5.57 -4.86 -0.77
C ARG A 64 4.41 -5.51 -0.03
N LEU A 65 3.36 -4.75 0.28
CA LEU A 65 2.14 -5.30 0.90
C LEU A 65 1.50 -6.37 0.03
N THR A 66 1.45 -6.14 -1.29
CA THR A 66 0.91 -7.11 -2.25
C THR A 66 1.78 -8.38 -2.30
N LEU A 67 3.10 -8.22 -2.32
CA LEU A 67 4.03 -9.36 -2.27
C LEU A 67 3.85 -10.18 -0.98
N SER A 68 3.70 -9.52 0.17
CA SER A 68 3.45 -10.19 1.44
C SER A 68 2.13 -10.97 1.42
N VAL A 69 1.04 -10.38 0.92
CA VAL A 69 -0.24 -11.08 0.77
C VAL A 69 -0.08 -12.33 -0.09
N ASN A 70 0.57 -12.21 -1.24
CA ASN A 70 0.79 -13.35 -2.15
C ASN A 70 1.63 -14.46 -1.51
N ALA A 71 2.67 -14.08 -0.75
CA ALA A 71 3.51 -15.03 -0.03
C ALA A 71 2.72 -15.80 1.04
N TYR A 72 1.91 -15.11 1.84
CA TYR A 72 1.07 -15.76 2.84
C TYR A 72 0.01 -16.67 2.22
N THR A 73 -0.69 -16.22 1.18
CA THR A 73 -1.68 -17.04 0.48
C THR A 73 -1.06 -18.29 -0.12
N LYS A 74 0.15 -18.19 -0.69
CA LYS A 74 0.86 -19.37 -1.20
C LYS A 74 1.22 -20.35 -0.08
N ALA A 75 1.79 -19.86 1.02
CA ALA A 75 2.16 -20.70 2.15
C ALA A 75 0.93 -21.42 2.75
N GLU A 76 -0.21 -20.74 2.85
CA GLU A 76 -1.48 -21.31 3.30
C GLU A 76 -1.97 -22.41 2.35
N GLN A 77 -1.94 -22.16 1.03
CA GLN A 77 -2.31 -23.16 0.02
C GLN A 77 -1.41 -24.39 0.06
N ASP A 78 -0.09 -24.19 0.18
CA ASP A 78 0.88 -25.28 0.27
C ASP A 78 0.63 -26.12 1.54
N ALA A 79 0.39 -25.47 2.69
CA ALA A 79 0.04 -26.16 3.93
C ALA A 79 -1.25 -26.97 3.82
N HIS A 80 -2.31 -26.41 3.22
CA HIS A 80 -3.57 -27.10 2.98
C HIS A 80 -3.40 -28.31 2.05
N GLN A 81 -2.61 -28.17 0.98
CA GLN A 81 -2.29 -29.28 0.08
C GLN A 81 -1.48 -30.37 0.77
N HIS A 82 -0.54 -30.00 1.64
CA HIS A 82 0.23 -30.96 2.44
C HIS A 82 -0.68 -31.74 3.40
N VAL A 83 -1.60 -31.07 4.10
CA VAL A 83 -2.57 -31.75 4.98
C VAL A 83 -3.49 -32.68 4.18
N ALA A 84 -3.99 -32.22 3.02
CA ALA A 84 -4.85 -33.01 2.14
C ALA A 84 -4.14 -34.21 1.50
N ARG A 85 -2.86 -34.07 1.12
CA ARG A 85 -2.04 -35.16 0.53
C ARG A 85 -1.52 -36.15 1.56
N SER A 86 -1.11 -35.65 2.73
CA SER A 86 -0.59 -36.49 3.81
C SER A 86 -1.70 -37.24 4.55
N GLY A 87 -2.98 -36.99 4.20
CA GLY A 87 -4.13 -37.69 4.74
C GLY A 87 -4.04 -37.81 6.25
N SER A 88 -3.74 -36.70 6.95
CA SER A 88 -3.44 -36.72 8.38
C SER A 88 -4.60 -37.36 9.13
N MET A 89 -4.38 -38.65 9.40
CA MET A 89 -4.98 -39.47 10.40
C MET A 89 -4.72 -38.72 11.69
N VAL A 90 -5.61 -37.78 12.04
CA VAL A 90 -5.77 -37.34 13.42
C VAL A 90 -6.18 -38.61 14.14
N THR A 91 -5.19 -39.32 14.66
CA THR A 91 -5.41 -40.39 15.61
C THR A 91 -6.32 -39.80 16.68
N ALA A 92 -7.52 -40.37 16.80
CA ALA A 92 -8.40 -40.10 17.93
C ALA A 92 -7.54 -40.12 19.21
N PRO A 93 -7.78 -39.22 20.18
CA PRO A 93 -7.00 -39.19 21.42
C PRO A 93 -6.95 -40.63 21.95
N GLY A 94 -5.76 -41.24 21.85
CA GLY A 94 -5.56 -42.60 22.33
C GLY A 94 -5.94 -42.61 23.80
N ALA A 95 -6.77 -43.58 24.18
CA ALA A 95 -7.22 -43.75 25.55
C ALA A 95 -6.06 -43.55 26.54
N ASP A 96 -6.33 -42.75 27.57
CA ASP A 96 -5.42 -42.48 28.68
C ASP A 96 -4.85 -43.81 29.23
N PRO A 97 -3.51 -44.03 29.17
CA PRO A 97 -2.90 -45.24 29.71
C PRO A 97 -3.00 -45.37 31.24
N GLY A 98 -3.52 -44.35 31.94
CA GLY A 98 -3.66 -44.30 33.39
C GLY A 98 -5.03 -44.76 33.94
N ALA A 99 -5.95 -45.25 33.11
CA ALA A 99 -7.25 -45.75 33.56
C ALA A 99 -7.17 -47.22 34.04
N HIS A 100 -6.45 -47.48 35.13
CA HIS A 100 -6.51 -48.72 35.91
C HIS A 100 -6.60 -48.43 37.41
#